data_AF-A0A953TCE9-F1
#
_entry.id   AF-A0A953TCE9-F1
#
_cell.length_a   1.000
_cell.length_b   1.000
_cell.length_c   1.000
_cell.angle_alpha   90.00
_cell.angle_beta   90.00
_cell.angle_gamma   90.00
#
_symmetry.space_group_name_H-M   'P 1'
#
loop_
_entity.id
_entity.type
_entity.pdbx_description
1 polymer ?
#
loop_
_entity_poly.entity_id
_entity_poly.type
_entity_poly.pdbx_seq_one_letter_code
_entity_poly.pdbx_strand_id
1 'polypeptide(L)'
;MINPRKSIGRLYTIAALAAFCLPAGCSKKDAPVATRAEQPVTATPPLPRVESEPAKLPPATISDVQAAIKRVFGDDVRLSADFVPAFVTGDLNGDGDEDLAVIVRPVPGKLDDVNNELANWSLFDADKFFVAPPNKSVVVPPKLERPRIEEEDLLAVIHGVGANGWRNSEARQAYLVKHGAANYSGKAVSISEKKIRAMRLPLKTDILRGQRNHKRGFLFWTGSAYAWQDAG
;
A
#
# COMPACT_ATOMS: atom_id res chain seq x y z
N MET A 1 -21.40 -59.57 11.12
CA MET A 1 -20.80 -60.28 9.96
C MET A 1 -19.86 -59.26 9.29
N ILE A 2 -18.55 -59.16 9.57
CA ILE A 2 -17.43 -60.12 9.36
C ILE A 2 -17.47 -60.62 7.90
N ASN A 3 -16.55 -60.40 6.96
CA ASN A 3 -15.12 -60.01 6.95
C ASN A 3 -14.75 -59.48 5.51
N PRO A 4 -13.48 -59.18 5.16
CA PRO A 4 -13.11 -58.08 4.27
C PRO A 4 -12.46 -58.59 2.97
N ARG A 5 -12.02 -57.68 2.09
CA ARG A 5 -10.95 -58.01 1.13
C ARG A 5 -9.84 -56.96 1.17
N LYS A 6 -8.71 -57.41 1.74
CA LYS A 6 -7.36 -56.87 1.58
C LYS A 6 -6.86 -57.18 0.16
N SER A 7 -6.09 -56.28 -0.43
CA SER A 7 -5.03 -56.59 -1.40
C SER A 7 -3.99 -55.47 -1.31
N ILE A 8 -2.84 -55.70 -0.64
CA ILE A 8 -1.53 -56.04 -1.26
C ILE A 8 -1.15 -54.93 -2.26
N GLY A 9 -0.29 -53.96 -1.95
CA GLY A 9 1.06 -54.10 -1.42
C GLY A 9 2.04 -54.13 -2.59
N ARG A 10 2.79 -53.03 -2.82
CA ARG A 10 4.04 -53.03 -3.61
C ARG A 10 4.89 -51.82 -3.21
N LEU A 11 5.83 -52.08 -2.30
CA LEU A 11 7.07 -51.32 -2.18
C LEU A 11 7.89 -51.59 -3.46
N TYR A 12 8.50 -50.55 -4.01
CA TYR A 12 9.66 -50.70 -4.90
C TYR A 12 10.82 -49.92 -4.31
N THR A 13 11.74 -50.67 -3.69
CA THR A 13 13.11 -50.27 -3.41
C THR A 13 13.94 -50.79 -4.59
N ILE A 14 14.61 -49.92 -5.34
CA ILE A 14 15.67 -50.34 -6.28
C ILE A 14 16.94 -49.59 -5.90
N ALA A 15 17.91 -50.37 -5.45
CA ALA A 15 19.27 -49.95 -5.14
C ALA A 15 20.13 -49.85 -6.42
N ALA A 16 21.18 -49.05 -6.30
CA ALA A 16 22.14 -48.65 -7.31
C ALA A 16 22.95 -49.81 -7.94
N LEU A 17 23.43 -49.60 -9.17
CA LEU A 17 24.71 -50.12 -9.62
C LEU A 17 25.35 -49.15 -10.62
N ALA A 18 26.61 -48.78 -10.33
CA ALA A 18 27.46 -47.93 -11.17
C ALA A 18 28.20 -48.78 -12.22
N ALA A 19 28.46 -48.21 -13.40
CA ALA A 19 29.57 -48.62 -14.25
C ALA A 19 29.99 -47.48 -15.21
N PHE A 20 31.30 -47.23 -15.18
CA PHE A 20 32.10 -46.29 -15.96
C PHE A 20 32.06 -46.53 -17.48
N CYS A 21 32.20 -45.45 -18.27
CA CYS A 21 32.97 -45.43 -19.52
C CYS A 21 33.30 -43.98 -19.94
N LEU A 22 34.60 -43.65 -20.01
CA LEU A 22 35.18 -42.43 -20.61
C LEU A 22 35.21 -42.58 -22.15
N PRO A 23 35.22 -41.48 -22.95
CA PRO A 23 36.52 -40.98 -23.41
C PRO A 23 36.66 -39.46 -23.68
N ALA A 24 37.90 -39.01 -23.47
CA ALA A 24 38.71 -38.02 -24.20
C ALA A 24 38.03 -36.81 -24.90
N GLY A 25 38.25 -35.62 -24.31
CA GLY A 25 38.05 -34.32 -24.96
C GLY A 25 39.25 -33.40 -24.77
N CYS A 26 39.93 -33.11 -25.89
CA CYS A 26 40.96 -32.12 -26.20
C CYS A 26 41.48 -31.16 -25.11
N SER A 27 42.78 -31.28 -24.81
CA SER A 27 43.58 -30.24 -24.14
C SER A 27 43.90 -29.08 -25.10
N LYS A 28 43.35 -27.89 -24.84
CA LYS A 28 43.95 -26.62 -25.26
C LYS A 28 44.57 -25.97 -24.02
N LYS A 29 45.84 -25.57 -24.17
CA LYS A 29 46.63 -24.86 -23.16
C LYS A 29 46.19 -23.39 -23.16
N ASP A 30 45.40 -23.00 -22.18
CA ASP A 30 45.21 -21.59 -21.87
C ASP A 30 46.30 -21.12 -20.89
N ALA A 31 46.85 -19.95 -21.21
CA ALA A 31 47.95 -19.29 -20.53
C ALA A 31 47.64 -19.00 -19.06
N PRO A 32 48.67 -18.84 -18.20
CA PRO A 32 48.45 -18.43 -16.82
C PRO A 32 47.83 -17.03 -16.79
N VAL A 33 46.56 -16.95 -16.39
CA VAL A 33 45.92 -15.68 -16.05
C VAL A 33 46.62 -15.16 -14.81
N ALA A 34 47.36 -14.06 -14.99
CA ALA A 34 48.00 -13.33 -13.92
C ALA A 34 46.94 -12.99 -12.86
N THR A 35 47.15 -13.46 -11.63
CA THR A 35 46.40 -13.01 -10.46
C THR A 35 46.74 -11.54 -10.25
N ARG A 36 45.87 -10.66 -10.74
CA ARG A 36 45.94 -9.22 -10.43
C ARG A 36 45.64 -9.09 -8.93
N ALA A 37 46.68 -8.86 -8.13
CA ALA A 37 46.50 -8.41 -6.77
C ALA A 37 45.70 -7.10 -6.82
N GLU A 38 44.51 -7.09 -6.19
CA GLU A 38 43.75 -5.86 -6.00
C GLU A 38 44.58 -4.91 -5.13
N GLN A 39 44.90 -3.74 -5.67
CA GLN A 39 45.45 -2.66 -4.87
C GLN A 39 44.36 -2.20 -3.88
N PRO A 40 44.70 -1.95 -2.61
CA PRO A 40 43.74 -1.41 -1.65
C PRO A 40 43.26 -0.06 -2.14
N VAL A 41 41.95 0.04 -2.37
CA VAL A 41 41.28 1.30 -2.70
C VAL A 41 41.38 2.20 -1.48
N THR A 42 42.06 3.33 -1.63
CA THR A 42 42.05 4.39 -0.61
C THR A 42 40.60 4.88 -0.48
N ALA A 43 39.95 4.57 0.65
CA ALA A 43 38.61 5.05 0.93
C ALA A 43 38.65 6.58 1.05
N THR A 44 38.07 7.28 0.08
CA THR A 44 37.75 8.71 0.22
C THR A 44 36.77 8.85 1.39
N PRO A 45 37.01 9.75 2.36
CA PRO A 45 36.03 10.05 3.39
C PRO A 45 34.70 10.41 2.73
N PRO A 46 33.55 9.88 3.21
CA PRO A 46 32.26 10.33 2.71
C PRO A 46 32.19 11.84 2.95
N LEU A 47 32.00 12.60 1.86
CA LEU A 47 31.63 14.00 1.98
C LEU A 47 30.41 14.08 2.89
N PRO A 48 30.35 15.04 3.83
CA PRO A 48 29.17 15.22 4.66
C PRO A 48 27.96 15.37 3.73
N ARG A 49 27.02 14.42 3.85
CA ARG A 49 25.73 14.49 3.16
C ARG A 49 25.06 15.74 3.68
N VAL A 50 25.08 16.81 2.89
CA VAL A 50 24.20 17.95 3.13
C VAL A 50 22.80 17.38 2.99
N GLU A 51 22.14 17.17 4.12
CA GLU A 51 20.72 16.88 4.19
C GLU A 51 20.03 18.14 3.68
N SER A 52 19.84 18.20 2.36
CA SER A 52 19.05 19.24 1.73
C SER A 52 17.64 19.08 2.28
N GLU A 53 17.16 20.08 3.02
CA GLU A 53 15.74 20.20 3.32
C GLU A 53 14.96 19.91 2.03
N PRO A 54 13.97 19.00 2.05
CA PRO A 54 13.21 18.71 0.86
C PRO A 54 12.62 20.01 0.32
N ALA A 55 12.99 20.35 -0.91
CA ALA A 55 12.47 21.53 -1.59
C ALA A 55 10.94 21.46 -1.53
N LYS A 56 10.32 22.47 -0.91
CA LYS A 56 8.87 22.52 -0.74
C LYS A 56 8.21 22.48 -2.11
N LEU A 57 7.53 21.39 -2.43
CA LEU A 57 6.82 21.22 -3.70
C LEU A 57 5.84 22.39 -3.91
N PRO A 58 5.62 22.82 -5.16
CA PRO A 58 4.60 23.82 -5.44
C PRO A 58 3.22 23.33 -4.95
N PRO A 59 2.32 24.24 -4.56
CA PRO A 59 0.96 23.89 -4.18
C PRO A 59 0.29 23.02 -5.25
N ALA A 60 -0.43 21.98 -4.81
CA ALA A 60 -1.16 21.09 -5.69
C ALA A 60 -2.26 21.84 -6.46
N THR A 61 -2.36 21.58 -7.76
CA THR A 61 -3.45 22.08 -8.61
C THR A 61 -4.48 20.98 -8.86
N ILE A 62 -5.70 21.38 -9.28
CA ILE A 62 -6.73 20.41 -9.71
C ILE A 62 -6.25 19.58 -10.91
N SER A 63 -5.46 20.16 -11.81
CA SER A 63 -4.91 19.43 -12.96
C SER A 63 -3.93 18.34 -12.52
N ASP A 64 -3.11 18.59 -11.49
CA ASP A 64 -2.20 17.58 -10.94
C ASP A 64 -3.00 16.41 -10.36
N VAL A 65 -4.06 16.72 -9.61
CA VAL A 65 -4.95 15.74 -9.00
C VAL A 65 -5.66 14.90 -10.07
N GLN A 66 -6.18 15.52 -11.13
CA GLN A 66 -6.80 14.81 -12.25
C GLN A 66 -5.80 13.90 -12.97
N ALA A 67 -4.56 14.35 -13.16
CA ALA A 67 -3.50 13.53 -13.75
C ALA A 67 -3.17 12.32 -12.88
N ALA A 68 -3.08 12.49 -11.55
CA ALA A 68 -2.87 11.38 -10.62
C ALA A 68 -4.04 10.38 -10.61
N ILE A 69 -5.28 10.87 -10.61
CA ILE A 69 -6.47 10.01 -10.72
C ILE A 69 -6.43 9.20 -12.02
N LYS A 70 -6.21 9.86 -13.15
CA LYS A 70 -6.13 9.21 -14.47
C LYS A 70 -5.02 8.17 -14.53
N ARG A 71 -3.87 8.45 -13.91
CA ARG A 71 -2.71 7.54 -13.86
C ARG A 71 -3.00 6.25 -13.10
N VAL A 72 -3.78 6.32 -12.02
CA VAL A 72 -4.04 5.20 -11.10
C VAL A 72 -5.33 4.47 -11.42
N PHE A 73 -6.41 5.22 -11.65
CA PHE A 73 -7.77 4.71 -11.80
C PHE A 73 -8.29 4.77 -13.24
N GLY A 74 -7.48 5.22 -14.20
CA GLY A 74 -7.90 5.32 -15.59
C GLY A 74 -9.10 6.26 -15.77
N ASP A 75 -10.15 5.75 -16.43
CA ASP A 75 -11.42 6.45 -16.66
C ASP A 75 -12.56 5.90 -15.77
N ASP A 76 -12.23 5.11 -14.74
CA ASP A 76 -13.26 4.38 -13.99
C ASP A 76 -13.86 5.24 -12.87
N VAL A 77 -13.14 6.27 -12.43
CA VAL A 77 -13.60 7.25 -11.44
C VAL A 77 -13.34 8.68 -11.90
N ARG A 78 -14.12 9.62 -11.37
CA ARG A 78 -13.98 11.06 -11.61
C ARG A 78 -14.02 11.83 -10.31
N LEU A 79 -13.44 13.03 -10.29
CA LEU A 79 -13.56 13.96 -9.18
C LEU A 79 -15.03 14.20 -8.84
N SER A 80 -15.36 14.15 -7.55
CA SER A 80 -16.66 14.58 -7.05
C SER A 80 -16.66 16.09 -6.85
N ALA A 81 -17.61 16.79 -7.47
CA ALA A 81 -17.70 18.25 -7.41
C ALA A 81 -18.41 18.77 -6.14
N ASP A 82 -19.00 17.87 -5.36
CA ASP A 82 -19.89 18.22 -4.23
C ASP A 82 -19.11 18.53 -2.93
N PHE A 83 -17.79 18.40 -2.93
CA PHE A 83 -16.93 18.50 -1.74
C PHE A 83 -15.93 19.65 -1.86
N VAL A 84 -15.81 20.43 -0.79
CA VAL A 84 -14.84 21.53 -0.69
C VAL A 84 -14.08 21.44 0.64
N PRO A 85 -12.74 21.32 0.63
CA PRO A 85 -11.91 21.05 -0.54
C PRO A 85 -12.15 19.64 -1.10
N ALA A 86 -11.99 19.48 -2.42
CA ALA A 86 -12.15 18.18 -3.06
C ALA A 86 -11.01 17.20 -2.74
N PHE A 87 -9.86 17.70 -2.31
CA PHE A 87 -8.69 16.91 -1.98
C PHE A 87 -7.86 17.51 -0.83
N VAL A 88 -7.03 16.67 -0.22
CA VAL A 88 -6.06 17.00 0.84
C VAL A 88 -4.78 16.20 0.58
N THR A 89 -3.62 16.75 0.94
CA THR A 89 -2.33 16.04 0.89
C THR A 89 -1.70 15.92 2.27
N GLY A 90 -0.86 14.91 2.47
CA GLY A 90 -0.14 14.65 3.72
C GLY A 90 0.46 13.26 3.76
N ASP A 91 1.23 12.94 4.80
CA ASP A 91 1.81 11.61 5.02
C ASP A 91 0.77 10.74 5.77
N LEU A 92 -0.19 10.19 5.01
CA LEU A 92 -1.39 9.57 5.57
C LEU A 92 -1.14 8.14 6.05
N ASN A 93 -0.10 7.48 5.53
CA ASN A 93 0.28 6.12 5.91
C ASN A 93 1.51 6.07 6.86
N GLY A 94 2.25 7.18 7.03
CA GLY A 94 3.38 7.32 7.93
C GLY A 94 4.72 6.85 7.36
N ASP A 95 4.87 6.75 6.04
CA ASP A 95 6.12 6.36 5.38
C ASP A 95 7.04 7.55 5.06
N GLY A 96 6.56 8.77 5.26
CA GLY A 96 7.30 10.01 5.06
C GLY A 96 7.17 10.62 3.66
N ASP A 97 6.50 9.95 2.73
CA ASP A 97 6.18 10.47 1.41
C ASP A 97 4.79 11.14 1.41
N GLU A 98 4.62 12.23 0.64
CA GLU A 98 3.32 12.94 0.60
C GLU A 98 2.30 12.12 -0.21
N ASP A 99 1.18 11.75 0.41
CA ASP A 99 0.02 11.10 -0.18
C ASP A 99 -1.02 12.11 -0.67
N LEU A 100 -1.92 11.63 -1.54
CA LEU A 100 -3.11 12.36 -1.98
C LEU A 100 -4.39 11.65 -1.50
N ALA A 101 -5.26 12.38 -0.82
CA ALA A 101 -6.62 12.00 -0.48
C ALA A 101 -7.61 12.86 -1.27
N VAL A 102 -8.50 12.26 -2.06
CA VAL A 102 -9.40 12.98 -2.96
C VAL A 102 -10.77 12.34 -3.05
N ILE A 103 -11.83 13.15 -3.05
CA ILE A 103 -13.19 12.63 -3.20
C ILE A 103 -13.49 12.35 -4.67
N VAL A 104 -13.90 11.12 -4.95
CA VAL A 104 -14.22 10.64 -6.29
C VAL A 104 -15.57 9.94 -6.30
N ARG A 105 -16.14 9.79 -7.49
CA ARG A 105 -17.31 8.94 -7.73
C ARG A 105 -17.03 8.05 -8.95
N PRO A 106 -17.53 6.80 -8.99
CA PRO A 106 -17.51 6.00 -10.20
C PRO A 106 -18.08 6.77 -11.39
N VAL A 107 -17.48 6.58 -12.57
CA VAL A 107 -18.05 7.06 -13.82
C VAL A 107 -19.30 6.21 -14.14
N PRO A 108 -20.40 6.80 -14.64
CA PRO A 108 -21.58 6.03 -15.03
C PRO A 108 -21.23 4.88 -15.98
N GLY A 109 -21.70 3.67 -15.68
CA GLY A 109 -21.38 2.46 -16.44
C GLY A 109 -20.03 1.81 -16.13
N LYS A 110 -19.23 2.35 -15.20
CA LYS A 110 -17.92 1.82 -14.80
C LYS A 110 -17.91 1.06 -13.47
N LEU A 111 -19.07 0.82 -12.86
CA LEU A 111 -19.14 0.15 -11.56
C LEU A 111 -18.51 -1.25 -11.55
N ASP A 112 -18.64 -2.02 -12.62
CA ASP A 112 -18.04 -3.35 -12.68
C ASP A 112 -16.51 -3.29 -12.77
N ASP A 113 -15.97 -2.31 -13.50
CA ASP A 113 -14.52 -2.05 -13.54
C ASP A 113 -14.00 -1.59 -12.16
N VAL A 114 -14.72 -0.68 -11.49
CA VAL A 114 -14.42 -0.22 -10.12
C VAL A 114 -14.39 -1.39 -9.11
N ASN A 115 -15.32 -2.33 -9.25
CA ASN A 115 -15.46 -3.48 -8.36
C ASN A 115 -14.61 -4.69 -8.78
N ASN A 116 -13.90 -4.63 -9.91
CA ASN A 116 -13.15 -5.76 -10.45
C ASN A 116 -12.09 -6.24 -9.43
N GLU A 117 -12.01 -7.56 -9.20
CA GLU A 117 -11.04 -8.15 -8.28
C GLU A 117 -9.59 -7.97 -8.74
N LEU A 118 -9.38 -7.80 -10.04
CA LEU A 118 -8.08 -7.56 -10.68
C LEU A 118 -7.76 -6.07 -10.85
N ALA A 119 -8.59 -5.18 -10.30
CA ALA A 119 -8.31 -3.75 -10.34
C ALA A 119 -6.99 -3.43 -9.61
N ASN A 120 -6.30 -2.39 -10.08
CA ASN A 120 -4.99 -1.99 -9.55
C ASN A 120 -5.07 -1.23 -8.20
N TRP A 121 -6.21 -1.27 -7.52
CA TRP A 121 -6.45 -0.61 -6.24
C TRP A 121 -7.15 -1.56 -5.25
N SER A 122 -6.97 -1.25 -3.97
CA SER A 122 -7.68 -1.94 -2.89
C SER A 122 -8.99 -1.25 -2.54
N LEU A 123 -10.00 -2.03 -2.14
CA LEU A 123 -11.29 -1.50 -1.67
C LEU A 123 -11.44 -1.74 -0.18
N PHE A 124 -11.82 -0.69 0.56
CA PHE A 124 -12.09 -0.76 1.99
C PHE A 124 -13.36 -0.01 2.35
N ASP A 125 -13.96 -0.36 3.49
CA ASP A 125 -15.07 0.36 4.09
C ASP A 125 -14.55 1.04 5.36
N ALA A 126 -14.59 2.37 5.38
CA ALA A 126 -14.06 3.17 6.50
C ALA A 126 -14.75 2.86 7.84
N ASP A 127 -15.97 2.30 7.81
CA ASP A 127 -16.73 1.94 9.01
C ASP A 127 -16.45 0.51 9.48
N LYS A 128 -15.77 -0.30 8.65
CA LYS A 128 -15.39 -1.68 8.97
C LYS A 128 -13.88 -1.79 9.10
N PHE A 129 -13.38 -1.51 10.30
CA PHE A 129 -11.95 -1.54 10.57
C PHE A 129 -11.60 -2.28 11.85
N PHE A 130 -10.33 -2.63 11.96
CA PHE A 130 -9.75 -3.26 13.13
C PHE A 130 -8.51 -2.48 13.56
N VAL A 131 -8.48 -2.07 14.83
CA VAL A 131 -7.28 -1.54 15.48
C VAL A 131 -6.85 -2.57 16.53
N ALA A 132 -5.60 -3.00 16.45
CA ALA A 132 -5.05 -3.96 17.40
C ALA A 132 -5.11 -3.37 18.82
N PRO A 133 -5.58 -4.13 19.83
CA PRO A 133 -5.54 -3.68 21.22
C PRO A 133 -4.10 -3.40 21.64
N PRO A 134 -3.83 -2.26 22.29
CA PRO A 134 -2.47 -1.76 22.48
C PRO A 134 -1.62 -2.52 23.49
N ASN A 135 -2.23 -3.43 24.26
CA ASN A 135 -1.55 -4.23 25.28
C ASN A 135 -1.41 -5.70 24.85
N LYS A 136 -1.54 -6.00 23.55
CA LYS A 136 -1.36 -7.36 23.01
C LYS A 136 -0.26 -7.35 21.96
N SER A 137 0.76 -8.20 22.17
CA SER A 137 1.91 -8.36 21.27
C SER A 137 1.60 -9.21 20.04
N VAL A 138 0.62 -10.12 20.13
CA VAL A 138 0.17 -10.95 19.01
C VAL A 138 -1.34 -10.87 18.94
N VAL A 139 -1.84 -10.40 17.80
CA VAL A 139 -3.26 -10.29 17.52
C VAL A 139 -3.50 -10.78 16.11
N VAL A 140 -4.42 -11.72 15.94
CA VAL A 140 -4.90 -12.13 14.62
C VAL A 140 -5.99 -11.14 14.23
N PRO A 141 -5.78 -10.26 13.23
CA PRO A 141 -6.83 -9.37 12.77
C PRO A 141 -7.96 -10.19 12.14
N PRO A 142 -9.23 -9.78 12.31
CA PRO A 142 -10.31 -10.38 11.55
C PRO A 142 -10.08 -10.15 10.05
N LYS A 143 -10.54 -11.10 9.23
CA LYS A 143 -10.58 -10.89 7.77
C LYS A 143 -11.61 -9.80 7.48
N LEU A 144 -11.15 -8.66 6.98
CA LEU A 144 -12.05 -7.63 6.46
C LEU A 144 -12.58 -8.07 5.09
N GLU A 145 -13.89 -7.97 4.90
CA GLU A 145 -14.52 -8.25 3.62
C GLU A 145 -14.29 -7.09 2.65
N ARG A 146 -13.97 -7.41 1.39
CA ARG A 146 -13.91 -6.41 0.32
C ARG A 146 -15.32 -5.84 0.12
N PRO A 147 -15.55 -4.53 0.28
CA PRO A 147 -16.87 -3.97 0.06
C PRO A 147 -17.23 -3.98 -1.42
N ARG A 148 -18.53 -4.01 -1.72
CA ARG A 148 -19.07 -3.66 -3.03
C ARG A 148 -19.33 -2.16 -3.08
N ILE A 149 -18.78 -1.51 -4.09
CA ILE A 149 -18.98 -0.10 -4.40
C ILE A 149 -20.26 0.07 -5.23
N GLU A 150 -21.06 1.07 -4.86
CA GLU A 150 -22.26 1.49 -5.56
C GLU A 150 -22.05 2.88 -6.20
N GLU A 151 -23.11 3.51 -6.72
CA GLU A 151 -23.06 4.88 -7.25
C GLU A 151 -22.99 5.93 -6.12
N GLU A 152 -21.90 5.89 -5.36
CA GLU A 152 -21.67 6.70 -4.16
C GLU A 152 -20.34 7.47 -4.24
N ASP A 153 -20.22 8.53 -3.44
CA ASP A 153 -18.92 9.20 -3.27
C ASP A 153 -18.00 8.37 -2.39
N LEU A 154 -16.75 8.29 -2.84
CA LEU A 154 -15.68 7.53 -2.23
C LEU A 154 -14.54 8.47 -1.89
N LEU A 155 -13.72 8.07 -0.93
CA LEU A 155 -12.39 8.63 -0.81
C LEU A 155 -11.41 7.76 -1.62
N ALA A 156 -10.77 8.35 -2.61
CA ALA A 156 -9.57 7.78 -3.22
C ALA A 156 -8.33 8.24 -2.44
N VAL A 157 -7.43 7.30 -2.14
CA VAL A 157 -6.12 7.62 -1.59
C VAL A 157 -5.04 7.04 -2.48
N ILE A 158 -4.05 7.84 -2.85
CA ILE A 158 -2.86 7.46 -3.62
C ILE A 158 -1.65 7.68 -2.73
N HIS A 159 -0.90 6.60 -2.44
CA HIS A 159 0.32 6.69 -1.64
C HIS A 159 1.48 7.26 -2.45
N GLY A 160 2.27 8.12 -1.81
CA GLY A 160 3.41 8.78 -2.41
C GLY A 160 4.61 7.86 -2.67
N VAL A 161 5.57 8.35 -3.47
CA VAL A 161 6.89 7.71 -3.65
C VAL A 161 7.98 8.77 -3.72
N GLY A 162 8.88 8.75 -2.74
CA GLY A 162 10.01 9.63 -2.59
C GLY A 162 9.65 11.12 -2.54
N ALA A 163 10.64 11.97 -2.87
CA ALA A 163 10.53 13.42 -2.75
C ALA A 163 9.40 14.07 -3.57
N ASN A 164 8.87 13.38 -4.59
CA ASN A 164 7.75 13.87 -5.41
C ASN A 164 6.38 13.38 -4.89
N GLY A 165 6.35 12.53 -3.86
CA GLY A 165 5.14 11.99 -3.25
C GLY A 165 4.18 11.39 -4.29
N TRP A 166 2.90 11.66 -4.14
CA TRP A 166 1.82 11.20 -5.02
C TRP A 166 1.93 11.70 -6.47
N ARG A 167 2.72 12.77 -6.72
CA ARG A 167 3.00 13.29 -8.07
C ARG A 167 4.02 12.44 -8.82
N ASN A 168 4.72 11.53 -8.14
CA ASN A 168 5.63 10.60 -8.78
C ASN A 168 4.88 9.68 -9.77
N SER A 169 5.46 9.43 -10.96
CA SER A 169 4.86 8.54 -11.95
C SER A 169 4.70 7.10 -11.45
N GLU A 170 5.54 6.69 -10.50
CA GLU A 170 5.54 5.36 -9.89
C GLU A 170 4.59 5.23 -8.70
N ALA A 171 3.96 6.31 -8.23
CA ALA A 171 3.05 6.33 -7.08
C ALA A 171 1.70 5.66 -7.39
N ARG A 172 1.68 4.34 -7.59
CA ARG A 172 0.51 3.57 -8.07
C ARG A 172 -0.23 2.81 -6.98
N GLN A 173 0.31 2.74 -5.76
CA GLN A 173 -0.39 2.11 -4.65
C GLN A 173 -1.58 2.97 -4.24
N ALA A 174 -2.78 2.40 -4.36
CA ALA A 174 -4.00 3.19 -4.20
C ALA A 174 -5.18 2.41 -3.62
N TYR A 175 -6.12 3.20 -3.09
CA TYR A 175 -7.26 2.73 -2.34
C TYR A 175 -8.52 3.49 -2.77
N LEU A 176 -9.65 2.79 -2.88
CA LEU A 176 -10.97 3.41 -2.85
C LEU A 176 -11.66 2.99 -1.54
N VAL A 177 -12.11 3.99 -0.79
CA VAL A 177 -12.62 3.82 0.56
C VAL A 177 -14.11 4.18 0.57
N LYS A 178 -14.96 3.15 0.62
CA LYS A 178 -16.39 3.27 0.86
C LYS A 178 -16.65 3.92 2.21
N HIS A 179 -17.64 4.79 2.24
CA HIS A 179 -17.93 5.68 3.37
C HIS A 179 -16.74 6.61 3.75
N GLY A 180 -15.66 6.69 2.97
CA GLY A 180 -14.54 7.59 3.27
C GLY A 180 -14.78 9.04 2.87
N ALA A 181 -15.81 9.33 2.07
CA ALA A 181 -16.11 10.69 1.62
C ALA A 181 -16.62 11.56 2.78
N ALA A 182 -15.99 12.73 2.95
CA ALA A 182 -16.30 13.68 4.02
C ALA A 182 -15.89 15.10 3.61
N ASN A 183 -16.50 16.10 4.26
CA ASN A 183 -16.03 17.49 4.18
C ASN A 183 -14.80 17.64 5.08
N TYR A 184 -13.62 17.45 4.50
CA TYR A 184 -12.36 17.54 5.23
C TYR A 184 -12.00 18.99 5.55
N SER A 185 -11.55 19.24 6.77
CA SER A 185 -11.23 20.57 7.31
C SER A 185 -9.74 20.74 7.61
N GLY A 186 -8.91 19.87 7.03
CA GLY A 186 -7.47 19.81 7.25
C GLY A 186 -7.04 18.63 8.14
N LYS A 187 -5.78 18.68 8.56
CA LYS A 187 -5.15 17.64 9.37
C LYS A 187 -5.42 17.84 10.87
N ALA A 188 -5.75 16.77 11.57
CA ALA A 188 -5.80 16.73 13.03
C ALA A 188 -4.41 16.48 13.59
N VAL A 189 -4.09 17.14 14.69
CA VAL A 189 -2.91 16.80 15.48
C VAL A 189 -3.26 15.54 16.28
N SER A 190 -2.65 14.40 15.95
CA SER A 190 -2.94 13.10 16.58
C SER A 190 -2.84 13.14 18.12
N ILE A 191 -1.96 13.98 18.65
CA ILE A 191 -1.74 14.15 20.09
C ILE A 191 -2.76 15.05 20.80
N SER A 192 -3.70 15.74 20.15
CA SER A 192 -4.71 16.56 20.85
C SER A 192 -6.02 15.81 21.11
N GLU A 193 -6.34 14.82 20.28
CA GLU A 193 -7.64 14.15 20.29
C GLU A 193 -7.65 12.90 21.17
N LYS A 194 -8.44 12.92 22.24
CA LYS A 194 -8.49 11.84 23.25
C LYS A 194 -8.79 10.47 22.64
N LYS A 195 -9.73 10.39 21.68
CA LYS A 195 -10.10 9.13 21.02
C LYS A 195 -8.99 8.58 20.13
N ILE A 196 -8.35 9.44 19.34
CA ILE A 196 -7.19 9.05 18.53
C ILE A 196 -6.05 8.54 19.41
N ARG A 197 -5.71 9.26 20.48
CA ARG A 197 -4.69 8.81 21.45
C ARG A 197 -5.06 7.47 22.09
N ALA A 198 -6.33 7.26 22.42
CA ALA A 198 -6.80 6.01 23.02
C ALA A 198 -6.67 4.80 22.07
N MET A 199 -6.79 5.02 20.75
CA MET A 199 -6.56 3.97 19.77
C MET A 199 -5.10 3.53 19.69
N ARG A 200 -4.14 4.35 20.14
CA ARG A 200 -2.70 4.07 20.13
C ARG A 200 -2.24 3.48 18.78
N LEU A 201 -2.53 4.24 17.73
CA LEU A 201 -2.18 3.84 16.36
C LEU A 201 -0.68 3.50 16.27
N PRO A 202 -0.31 2.42 15.56
CA PRO A 202 1.05 1.90 15.56
C PRO A 202 2.05 2.81 14.84
N LEU A 203 1.55 3.75 14.02
CA LEU A 203 2.35 4.62 13.17
C LEU A 203 1.98 6.08 13.44
N LYS A 204 2.97 6.97 13.35
CA LYS A 204 2.75 8.40 13.34
C LYS A 204 2.33 8.79 11.93
N THR A 205 1.05 9.00 11.73
CA THR A 205 0.48 9.40 10.44
C THR A 205 -0.23 10.74 10.55
N ASP A 206 -0.39 11.41 9.42
CA ASP A 206 -1.33 12.50 9.27
C ASP A 206 -2.77 11.96 9.35
N ILE A 207 -3.58 12.58 10.20
CA ILE A 207 -4.99 12.23 10.40
C ILE A 207 -5.83 13.32 9.78
N LEU A 208 -6.84 12.98 8.99
CA LEU A 208 -7.72 13.97 8.38
C LEU A 208 -8.92 14.22 9.29
N ARG A 209 -9.16 15.48 9.66
CA ARG A 209 -10.37 15.88 10.37
C ARG A 209 -11.44 16.25 9.36
N GLY A 210 -12.66 15.77 9.53
CA GLY A 210 -13.76 16.17 8.66
C GLY A 210 -15.14 16.02 9.29
N GLN A 211 -16.14 16.20 8.45
CA GLN A 211 -17.53 15.96 8.78
C GLN A 211 -18.18 15.06 7.71
N ARG A 212 -18.81 13.97 8.15
CA ARG A 212 -19.55 13.01 7.32
C ARG A 212 -20.92 12.79 7.96
N ASN A 213 -22.00 12.89 7.18
CA ASN A 213 -23.37 12.74 7.68
C ASN A 213 -23.68 13.63 8.90
N HIS A 214 -23.26 14.90 8.84
CA HIS A 214 -23.36 15.89 9.91
C HIS A 214 -22.58 15.58 11.20
N LYS A 215 -21.83 14.47 11.26
CA LYS A 215 -21.01 14.10 12.41
C LYS A 215 -19.55 14.44 12.17
N ARG A 216 -18.92 15.10 13.14
CA ARG A 216 -17.48 15.34 13.14
C ARG A 216 -16.75 14.03 13.41
N GLY A 217 -15.63 13.85 12.74
CA GLY A 217 -14.79 12.68 12.94
C GLY A 217 -13.44 12.82 12.28
N PHE A 218 -12.75 11.69 12.21
CA PHE A 218 -11.38 11.61 11.77
C PHE A 218 -11.21 10.40 10.86
N LEU A 219 -10.50 10.59 9.76
CA LEU A 219 -9.98 9.52 8.93
C LEU A 219 -8.51 9.27 9.29
N PHE A 220 -8.13 8.01 9.49
CA PHE A 220 -6.78 7.61 9.86
C PHE A 220 -6.40 6.26 9.24
N TRP A 221 -5.10 6.00 9.16
CA TRP A 221 -4.54 4.73 8.73
C TRP A 221 -4.38 3.77 9.91
N THR A 222 -4.84 2.53 9.76
CA THR A 222 -4.75 1.49 10.80
C THR A 222 -3.44 0.71 10.77
N GLY A 223 -2.61 0.93 9.74
CA GLY A 223 -1.49 0.04 9.36
C GLY A 223 -1.81 -0.84 8.16
N SER A 224 -3.10 -0.99 7.79
CA SER A 224 -3.51 -1.79 6.63
C SER A 224 -4.72 -1.25 5.86
N ALA A 225 -5.55 -0.40 6.47
CA ALA A 225 -6.72 0.21 5.84
C ALA A 225 -6.96 1.63 6.37
N TYR A 226 -7.73 2.41 5.60
CA TYR A 226 -8.26 3.69 6.07
C TYR A 226 -9.57 3.48 6.81
N ALA A 227 -9.70 4.15 7.97
CA ALA A 227 -10.82 4.01 8.88
C ALA A 227 -11.36 5.38 9.30
N TRP A 228 -12.66 5.44 9.58
CA TRP A 228 -13.33 6.62 10.12
C TRP A 228 -13.72 6.43 11.58
N GLN A 229 -13.41 7.41 12.42
CA GLN A 229 -13.81 7.46 13.81
C GLN A 229 -14.55 8.76 14.11
N ASP A 230 -15.82 8.65 14.53
CA ASP A 230 -16.60 9.79 15.01
C ASP A 230 -15.95 10.41 16.27
N ALA A 231 -15.87 11.74 16.29
CA ALA A 231 -15.27 12.52 17.37
C ALA A 231 -16.09 12.44 18.67
N GLY A 232 -17.40 12.21 18.57
CA GLY A 232 -18.34 12.21 19.71
C GLY A 232 -18.69 13.61 20.19
#